data_AF-A0A077NJ50-F1
#
_entry.id   AF-A0A077NJ50-F1
#
_cell.length_a   1.000
_cell.length_b   1.000
_cell.length_c   1.000
_cell.angle_alpha   90.00
_cell.angle_beta   90.00
_cell.angle_gamma   90.00
#
_symmetry.space_group_name_H-M   'P 1'
#
loop_
_entity.id
_entity.type
_entity.pdbx_description
1 polymer ?
#
loop_
_entity_poly.entity_id
_entity_poly.type
_entity_poly.pdbx_seq_one_letter_code
_entity_poly.pdbx_strand_id
1 'polypeptide(L)' 'MKKEFHVVAGKYETFDDELEENVKFCDFFDTIEEAKKCVIDNKLTSYPFCRIETHLI' A
#
# COMPACT_ATOMS: atom_id res chain seq x y z
N MET A 1 -21.05 2.88 -8.95
CA MET A 1 -20.10 2.61 -7.85
C MET A 1 -18.72 2.94 -8.37
N LYS A 2 -18.04 3.90 -7.76
CA LYS A 2 -16.67 4.27 -8.15
C LYS A 2 -15.71 3.41 -7.33
N LYS A 3 -14.54 3.11 -7.88
CA LYS A 3 -13.48 2.37 -7.19
C LYS A 3 -12.34 3.32 -6.87
N GLU A 4 -11.67 3.07 -5.77
CA GLU A 4 -10.43 3.73 -5.38
C GLU A 4 -9.39 2.66 -5.06
N PHE A 5 -8.14 2.89 -5.44
CA PHE A 5 -7.04 1.94 -5.29
C PHE A 5 -5.99 2.53 -4.36
N HIS A 6 -5.78 1.88 -3.21
CA HIS A 6 -4.82 2.35 -2.21
C HIS A 6 -3.54 1.54 -2.32
N VAL A 7 -2.41 2.22 -2.48
CA VAL A 7 -1.08 1.61 -2.46
C VAL A 7 -0.55 1.73 -1.04
N VAL A 8 -0.35 0.60 -0.37
CA VAL A 8 0.18 0.54 1.00
C VAL A 8 1.46 -0.27 1.00
N ALA A 9 2.54 0.32 1.51
CA ALA A 9 3.81 -0.37 1.67
C ALA A 9 4.47 -0.03 3.01
N GLY A 10 5.18 -0.99 3.58
CA GLY A 10 5.76 -0.84 4.90
C GLY A 10 6.46 -2.10 5.38
N LYS A 11 6.65 -2.17 6.69
CA LYS A 11 7.30 -3.29 7.36
C LYS A 11 6.50 -3.70 8.57
N TYR A 12 6.66 -4.94 8.99
CA TYR A 12 6.11 -5.39 10.26
C TYR A 12 7.06 -4.98 11.40
N GLU A 13 6.50 -4.50 12.50
CA GLU A 13 7.23 -4.19 13.73
C GLU A 13 6.48 -4.77 14.92
N THR A 14 7.22 -5.10 15.98
CA THR A 14 6.61 -5.58 17.22
C THR A 14 6.29 -4.40 18.13
N PHE A 15 5.02 -4.27 18.53
CA PHE A 15 4.55 -3.32 19.52
C PHE A 15 3.70 -4.08 20.54
N ASP A 16 4.04 -3.97 21.83
CA ASP A 16 3.37 -4.69 22.92
C ASP A 16 3.24 -6.21 22.70
N ASP A 17 4.33 -6.86 22.29
CA ASP A 17 4.42 -8.29 21.92
C ASP A 17 3.52 -8.73 20.74
N GLU A 18 2.87 -7.79 20.05
CA GLU A 18 2.07 -8.04 18.84
C GLU A 18 2.81 -7.57 17.57
N LEU A 19 2.66 -8.31 16.47
CA LEU A 19 3.21 -7.92 15.17
C LEU A 19 2.25 -6.97 14.46
N GLU A 20 2.63 -5.71 14.33
CA GLU A 20 1.83 -4.67 13.69
C GLU A 20 2.40 -4.25 12.33
N GLU A 21 1.52 -3.81 11.44
CA GLU A 21 1.91 -3.18 10.18
C GLU A 21 2.36 -1.73 10.42
N ASN A 22 3.66 -1.48 10.34
CA ASN A 22 4.18 -0.12 10.29
C ASN A 22 4.22 0.37 8.83
N VAL A 23 3.11 0.99 8.41
CA VAL A 23 2.96 1.60 7.09
C VAL A 23 3.95 2.76 6.92
N LYS A 24 4.78 2.67 5.87
CA LYS A 24 5.77 3.71 5.52
C LYS A 24 5.38 4.52 4.29
N PHE A 25 4.48 3.98 3.48
CA PHE A 25 3.94 4.63 2.30
C PHE A 25 2.45 4.31 2.19
N CYS A 26 1.64 5.35 1.95
CA CYS A 26 0.23 5.24 1.64
C CYS A 26 -0.14 6.33 0.63
N ASP A 27 -0.76 5.94 -0.48
CA ASP A 27 -1.30 6.85 -1.49
C ASP A 27 -2.52 6.21 -2.18
N PHE A 28 -3.38 7.00 -2.82
CA PHE A 28 -4.61 6.52 -3.45
C PHE A 28 -4.76 7.01 -4.89
N PHE A 29 -5.40 6.19 -5.72
CA PHE A 29 -5.53 6.41 -7.15
C PHE A 29 -6.92 6.03 -7.65
N ASP A 30 -7.38 6.69 -8.71
CA ASP A 30 -8.67 6.40 -9.35
C ASP A 30 -8.62 5.15 -10.25
N THR A 31 -7.41 4.74 -10.68
CA THR A 31 -7.20 3.58 -11.55
C THR A 31 -6.15 2.61 -11.00
N ILE A 32 -6.27 1.33 -11.35
CA ILE A 32 -5.31 0.30 -10.94
C ILE A 32 -3.96 0.47 -11.66
N GLU A 33 -3.96 1.01 -12.88
CA GLU A 33 -2.76 1.30 -13.66
C GLU A 33 -1.88 2.35 -12.98
N GLU A 34 -2.47 3.44 -12.48
CA GLU A 34 -1.76 4.49 -11.71
C GLU A 34 -1.18 3.92 -10.42
N ALA A 35 -1.96 3.12 -9.69
CA ALA A 35 -1.50 2.46 -8.47
C ALA A 35 -0.29 1.52 -8.75
N LYS A 36 -0.36 0.70 -9.80
CA LYS A 36 0.75 -0.17 -10.22
C LYS A 36 1.98 0.64 -10.64
N LYS A 37 1.78 1.74 -11.37
CA LYS A 37 2.87 2.63 -11.77
C LYS A 37 3.55 3.24 -10.54
N CYS A 38 2.78 3.70 -9.55
CA CYS A 38 3.31 4.21 -8.30
C CYS A 38 4.20 3.19 -7.57
N VAL A 39 3.76 1.93 -7.51
CA VAL A 39 4.57 0.84 -6.92
C VAL A 39 5.92 0.68 -7.60
N ILE A 40 5.97 0.73 -8.92
CA ILE A 40 7.20 0.56 -9.71
C ILE A 40 8.10 1.79 -9.59
N ASP A 41 7.56 2.99 -9.84
CA ASP A 41 8.31 4.25 -9.84
C ASP A 41 9.00 4.51 -8.49
N ASN A 42 8.28 4.25 -7.39
CA ASN A 42 8.79 4.46 -6.03
C ASN A 42 9.52 3.22 -5.48
N LYS A 43 9.69 2.16 -6.28
CA LYS A 43 10.35 0.90 -5.88
C LYS A 43 9.76 0.29 -4.61
N LEU A 44 8.44 0.40 -4.42
CA LEU A 44 7.78 0.02 -3.15
C LEU A 44 7.86 -1.47 -2.85
N THR A 45 8.17 -2.31 -3.83
CA THR A 45 8.41 -3.75 -3.63
C THR A 45 9.68 -4.05 -2.84
N SER A 46 10.53 -3.05 -2.55
CA SER A 46 11.64 -3.21 -1.61
C SER A 46 11.20 -3.24 -0.14
N TYR A 47 9.96 -2.84 0.16
CA TYR A 47 9.41 -2.94 1.50
C TYR A 47 9.00 -4.39 1.82
N PRO A 48 9.13 -4.84 3.08
CA PRO A 48 8.71 -6.17 3.51
C PRO A 48 7.25 -6.53 3.20
N PHE A 49 6.36 -5.53 3.14
CA PHE A 49 5.06 -5.70 2.51
C PHE A 49 4.75 -4.53 1.57
N CYS A 50 4.04 -4.83 0.49
CA CYS A 50 3.51 -3.87 -0.47
C CYS A 50 2.25 -4.47 -1.10
N ARG A 51 1.11 -3.77 -1.05
CA ARG A 51 -0.16 -4.23 -1.61
C ARG A 51 -0.97 -3.08 -2.20
N ILE A 52 -1.87 -3.44 -3.12
CA ILE A 52 -2.89 -2.53 -3.66
C ILE A 52 -4.24 -3.00 -3.14
N GLU A 53 -4.89 -2.17 -2.33
CA GLU A 53 -6.23 -2.42 -1.82
C GLU A 53 -7.27 -1.76 -2.73
N THR A 54 -8.44 -2.37 -2.89
CA THR A 54 -9.54 -1.81 -3.69
C THR A 54 -10.70 -1.46 -2.78
N HIS A 55 -11.12 -0.20 -2.81
CA HIS A 55 -12.23 0.33 -2.02
C HIS A 55 -13.39 0.73 -2.93
N LEU A 56 -14.62 0.49 -2.48
CA LEU A 56 -15.83 0.96 -3.15
C LEU A 56 -16.26 2.28 -2.52
N ILE A 57 -16.47 3.29 -3.36
CA ILE A 57 -16.93 4.63 -2.98
C ILE A 57 -18.17 5.06 -3.79
#